data_AF-A0A559VBE8-F1
#
_entry.id   AF-A0A559VBE8-F1
#
_cell.length_a   1.000
_cell.length_b   1.000
_cell.length_c   1.000
_cell.angle_alpha   90.00
_cell.angle_beta   90.00
_cell.angle_gamma   90.00
#
_symmetry.space_group_name_H-M   'P 1'
#
loop_
_entity.id
_entity.type
_entity.pdbx_description
1 polymer ?
#
loop_
_entity_poly.entity_id
_entity_poly.type
_entity_poly.pdbx_seq_one_letter_code
_entity_poly.pdbx_strand_id
1 'polypeptide(L)'
;MTATGYVSTTGDTRKVNKSGDTMTGELTLPDSSPDQALNAASKGYVDAVAATKAALAHAAQHAAAGGDPVTLTQAQVTGLVSALAALAPLAGAHFTGDVTVDGYTTLQGGQFNSDFAAFGSMTLIGTGKRVRFRPTGGDVDVEGGGKDVYVSVWSGEDFSGTQHTYLRLEYNAGIAHAVGTWVFSDSPFGGGHTLTGTTAGFYGAAPVAQQTVTGSRGGNAALASLLSKLASLGLIVDGTSA
;
A
#
# COMPACT_ATOMS: atom_id res chain seq x y z
N MET A 1 -22.32 -87.24 23.99
CA MET A 1 -21.24 -88.01 23.34
C MET A 1 -20.17 -88.26 24.36
N THR A 2 -20.11 -89.49 24.88
CA THR A 2 -19.09 -89.96 25.81
C THR A 2 -17.77 -90.02 25.05
N ALA A 3 -16.77 -89.24 25.44
CA ALA A 3 -15.45 -89.31 24.82
C ALA A 3 -14.90 -90.73 25.03
N THR A 4 -14.91 -91.55 23.98
CA THR A 4 -14.20 -92.83 23.95
C THR A 4 -12.73 -92.49 23.98
N GLY A 5 -12.18 -92.37 25.18
CA GLY A 5 -10.78 -92.03 25.41
C GLY A 5 -9.90 -93.02 24.65
N TYR A 6 -9.09 -92.49 23.73
CA TYR A 6 -8.09 -93.28 23.04
C TYR A 6 -7.14 -93.89 24.07
N VAL A 7 -7.10 -95.22 24.17
CA VAL A 7 -6.12 -95.95 24.99
C VAL A 7 -4.81 -96.02 24.22
N SER A 8 -3.78 -95.31 24.72
CA SER A 8 -2.45 -95.29 24.10
C SER A 8 -1.65 -96.50 24.56
N THR A 9 -1.32 -97.40 23.64
CA THR A 9 -0.29 -98.42 23.88
C THR A 9 1.09 -97.80 23.64
N THR A 10 2.11 -98.24 24.39
CA THR A 10 3.50 -97.80 24.19
C THR A 10 3.92 -98.01 22.73
N GLY A 11 4.36 -96.95 22.04
CA GLY A 11 4.82 -97.00 20.64
C GLY A 11 3.78 -96.68 19.56
N ASP A 12 2.63 -96.10 19.90
CA ASP A 12 1.61 -95.72 18.91
C ASP A 12 2.05 -94.53 18.04
N THR A 13 2.27 -94.78 16.75
CA THR A 13 2.79 -93.80 15.78
C THR A 13 1.81 -92.69 15.39
N ARG A 14 0.56 -92.73 15.88
CA ARG A 14 -0.48 -91.73 15.57
C ARG A 14 -0.52 -90.56 16.56
N LYS A 15 0.40 -90.52 17.52
CA LYS A 15 0.42 -89.51 18.60
C LYS A 15 1.82 -88.97 18.82
N VAL A 16 1.86 -87.75 19.37
CA VAL A 16 3.07 -87.08 19.85
C VAL A 16 3.11 -87.18 21.37
N ASN A 17 4.22 -87.67 21.94
CA ASN A 17 4.38 -87.80 23.39
C ASN A 17 4.62 -86.47 24.11
N LYS A 18 4.09 -86.34 25.35
CA LYS A 18 4.27 -85.14 26.19
C LYS A 18 5.70 -84.94 26.68
N SER A 19 6.47 -86.02 26.83
CA SER A 19 7.86 -86.00 27.32
C SER A 19 8.90 -85.74 26.21
N GLY A 20 8.45 -85.33 25.03
CA GLY A 20 9.27 -85.16 23.84
C GLY A 20 9.02 -86.25 22.81
N ASP A 21 9.06 -85.85 21.54
CA ASP A 21 8.88 -86.70 20.36
C ASP A 21 9.56 -86.04 19.15
N THR A 22 9.72 -86.76 18.05
CA THR A 22 10.21 -86.21 16.77
C THR A 22 9.39 -86.76 15.61
N MET A 23 8.74 -85.88 14.86
CA MET A 23 7.95 -86.26 13.67
C MET A 23 8.79 -86.17 12.40
N THR A 24 8.48 -87.03 11.43
CA THR A 24 8.94 -86.88 10.04
C THR A 24 7.74 -86.45 9.18
N GLY A 25 7.62 -85.15 8.91
CA GLY A 25 6.51 -84.56 8.13
C GLY A 25 5.75 -83.44 8.86
N GLU A 26 4.78 -82.85 8.16
CA GLU A 26 3.95 -81.75 8.68
C GLU A 26 2.82 -82.26 9.58
N LEU A 27 2.47 -81.48 10.59
CA LEU A 27 1.30 -81.71 11.44
C LEU A 27 0.17 -80.76 11.01
N THR A 28 -0.90 -81.31 10.46
CA THR A 28 -2.13 -80.55 10.19
C THR A 28 -2.95 -80.45 11.47
N LEU A 29 -3.20 -79.21 11.92
CA LEU A 29 -4.04 -78.95 13.09
C LEU A 29 -5.49 -78.75 12.64
N PRO A 30 -6.48 -79.28 13.39
CA PRO A 30 -7.89 -79.16 13.02
C PRO A 30 -8.45 -77.75 13.22
N ASP A 31 -7.75 -76.91 13.99
CA ASP A 31 -8.14 -75.55 14.29
C ASP A 31 -7.07 -74.56 13.76
N SER A 32 -7.55 -73.45 13.22
CA SER A 32 -6.73 -72.35 12.74
C SER A 32 -6.18 -71.45 13.86
N SER A 33 -6.76 -71.49 15.07
CA SER A 33 -6.37 -70.60 16.18
C SER A 33 -6.13 -71.38 17.48
N PRO A 34 -4.98 -71.21 18.16
CA PRO A 34 -4.75 -71.83 19.46
C PRO A 34 -5.56 -71.12 20.56
N ASP A 35 -6.55 -71.81 21.13
CA ASP A 35 -7.37 -71.27 22.23
C ASP A 35 -6.66 -71.19 23.59
N GLN A 36 -5.70 -72.09 23.85
CA GLN A 36 -4.95 -72.16 25.11
C GLN A 36 -3.47 -71.87 24.88
N ALA A 37 -2.81 -71.30 25.89
CA ALA A 37 -1.41 -70.85 25.80
C ALA A 37 -0.40 -71.94 25.43
N LEU A 38 -0.70 -73.22 25.71
CA LEU A 38 0.17 -74.36 25.43
C LEU A 38 -0.28 -75.20 24.22
N ASN A 39 -1.23 -74.70 23.42
CA ASN A 39 -1.61 -75.34 22.16
C ASN A 39 -0.51 -75.14 21.11
N ALA A 40 -0.36 -76.10 20.19
CA ALA A 40 0.46 -75.91 19.01
C ALA A 40 -0.14 -74.79 18.13
N ALA A 41 0.68 -73.84 17.68
CA ALA A 41 0.25 -72.80 16.76
C ALA A 41 0.40 -73.27 15.31
N SER A 42 -0.64 -73.10 14.50
CA SER A 42 -0.55 -73.29 13.05
C SER A 42 0.32 -72.21 12.41
N LYS A 43 0.95 -72.50 11.26
CA LYS A 43 1.68 -71.47 10.49
C LYS A 43 0.79 -70.28 10.15
N GLY A 44 -0.46 -70.53 9.77
CA GLY A 44 -1.43 -69.49 9.42
C GLY A 44 -1.74 -68.53 10.58
N TYR A 45 -1.84 -69.04 11.82
CA TYR A 45 -2.01 -68.20 13.01
C TYR A 45 -0.79 -67.30 13.24
N VAL A 46 0.42 -67.86 13.15
CA VAL A 46 1.66 -67.09 13.31
C VAL A 46 1.77 -65.99 12.26
N ASP A 47 1.48 -66.30 10.99
CA ASP A 47 1.49 -65.33 9.89
C ASP A 47 0.47 -64.20 10.13
N ALA A 48 -0.74 -64.52 10.58
CA ALA A 48 -1.79 -63.52 10.86
C ALA A 48 -1.42 -62.60 12.05
N VAL A 49 -0.87 -63.16 13.13
CA VAL A 49 -0.39 -62.38 14.27
C VAL A 49 0.80 -61.50 13.87
N ALA A 50 1.73 -62.03 13.07
CA ALA A 50 2.88 -61.28 12.57
C ALA A 50 2.44 -60.10 11.68
N ALA A 51 1.50 -60.32 10.76
CA ALA A 51 0.92 -59.26 9.92
C ALA A 51 0.23 -58.17 10.75
N THR A 52 -0.54 -58.58 11.77
CA THR A 52 -1.21 -57.64 12.69
C THR A 52 -0.20 -56.81 13.48
N LYS A 53 0.86 -57.43 14.01
CA LYS A 53 1.94 -56.73 14.73
C LYS A 53 2.69 -55.75 13.83
N ALA A 54 2.94 -56.12 12.57
CA ALA A 54 3.59 -55.23 11.60
C ALA A 54 2.74 -53.99 11.30
N ALA A 55 1.43 -54.16 11.11
CA ALA A 55 0.49 -53.04 10.91
C ALA A 55 0.42 -52.12 12.15
N LEU A 56 0.40 -52.70 13.35
CA LEU A 56 0.38 -51.93 14.61
C LEU A 56 1.69 -51.16 14.82
N ALA A 57 2.84 -51.75 14.48
CA ALA A 57 4.14 -51.08 14.56
C ALA A 57 4.24 -49.91 13.57
N HIS A 58 3.73 -50.07 12.35
CA HIS A 58 3.63 -48.98 11.37
C HIS A 58 2.72 -47.86 11.88
N ALA A 59 1.52 -48.18 12.39
CA ALA A 59 0.62 -47.19 12.96
C ALA A 59 1.22 -46.45 14.17
N ALA A 60 1.98 -47.15 15.02
CA ALA A 60 2.66 -46.56 16.18
C ALA A 60 3.77 -45.57 15.80
N GLN A 61 4.38 -45.70 14.62
CA GLN A 61 5.36 -44.72 14.10
C GLN A 61 4.71 -43.36 13.82
N HIS A 62 3.40 -43.32 13.51
CA HIS A 62 2.67 -42.06 13.32
C HIS A 62 2.14 -41.46 14.63
N ALA A 63 1.97 -42.25 15.69
CA ALA A 63 1.41 -41.78 16.96
C ALA A 63 2.41 -41.02 17.84
N ALA A 64 3.72 -41.15 17.58
CA ALA A 64 4.74 -40.34 18.23
C ALA A 64 4.81 -38.96 17.57
N ALA A 65 4.28 -37.95 18.28
CA ALA A 65 4.25 -36.54 17.89
C ALA A 65 5.43 -36.09 17.00
N GLY A 66 5.14 -35.81 15.73
CA GLY A 66 6.01 -35.04 14.83
C GLY A 66 7.22 -35.76 14.23
N GLY A 67 7.41 -37.07 14.47
CA GLY A 67 8.53 -37.83 13.90
C GLY A 67 8.40 -38.19 12.42
N ASP A 68 7.18 -38.17 11.89
CA ASP A 68 6.86 -38.38 10.47
C ASP A 68 6.25 -37.10 9.88
N PRO A 69 7.05 -36.07 9.56
CA PRO A 69 6.56 -34.94 8.80
C PRO A 69 6.12 -35.46 7.44
N VAL A 70 4.80 -35.53 7.22
CA VAL A 70 4.26 -35.67 5.87
C VAL A 70 4.68 -34.42 5.12
N THR A 71 5.74 -34.54 4.31
CA THR A 71 6.23 -33.45 3.47
C THR A 71 5.25 -33.31 2.32
N LEU A 72 4.22 -32.51 2.53
CA LEU A 72 3.25 -32.15 1.51
C LEU A 72 3.83 -31.02 0.67
N THR A 73 4.11 -31.31 -0.59
CA THR A 73 4.28 -30.28 -1.62
C THR A 73 2.97 -29.52 -1.81
N GLN A 74 3.06 -28.28 -2.28
CA GLN A 74 1.86 -27.45 -2.53
C GLN A 74 0.86 -28.13 -3.48
N ALA A 75 1.35 -28.99 -4.39
CA ALA A 75 0.53 -29.75 -5.34
C ALA A 75 -0.31 -30.86 -4.68
N GLN A 76 0.07 -31.34 -3.49
CA GLN A 76 -0.66 -32.37 -2.76
C GLN A 76 -1.87 -31.81 -1.98
N VAL A 77 -1.95 -30.49 -1.83
CA VAL A 77 -3.09 -29.82 -1.20
C VAL A 77 -3.95 -29.18 -2.28
N THR A 78 -5.05 -29.83 -2.62
CA THR A 78 -6.00 -29.36 -3.64
C THR A 78 -6.39 -27.90 -3.40
N GLY A 79 -6.14 -27.05 -4.39
CA GLY A 79 -6.52 -25.62 -4.37
C GLY A 79 -5.50 -24.67 -3.71
N LEU A 80 -4.47 -25.17 -3.02
CA LEU A 80 -3.50 -24.31 -2.31
C LEU A 80 -2.74 -23.38 -3.25
N VAL A 81 -2.30 -23.88 -4.40
CA VAL A 81 -1.59 -23.08 -5.42
C VAL A 81 -2.46 -21.92 -5.90
N SER A 82 -3.75 -22.18 -6.18
CA SER A 82 -4.68 -21.15 -6.63
C SER A 82 -4.97 -20.12 -5.54
N ALA A 83 -5.14 -20.56 -4.29
CA ALA A 83 -5.39 -19.66 -3.17
C ALA A 83 -4.19 -18.75 -2.91
N LEU A 84 -2.96 -19.29 -2.95
CA LEU A 84 -1.74 -18.52 -2.75
C LEU A 84 -1.51 -17.50 -3.87
N ALA A 85 -1.82 -17.87 -5.12
CA ALA A 85 -1.73 -16.95 -6.26
C ALA A 85 -2.70 -15.76 -6.17
N ALA A 86 -3.76 -15.86 -5.38
CA ALA A 86 -4.71 -14.77 -5.14
C ALA A 86 -4.29 -13.81 -4.02
N LEU A 87 -3.27 -14.15 -3.23
CA LEU A 87 -2.78 -13.31 -2.12
C LEU A 87 -1.74 -12.29 -2.61
N ALA A 88 -1.71 -11.12 -1.98
CA ALA A 88 -0.70 -10.11 -2.21
C ALA A 88 0.66 -10.52 -1.57
N PRO A 89 1.80 -10.44 -2.29
CA PRO A 89 3.10 -10.76 -1.71
C PRO A 89 3.56 -9.75 -0.65
N LEU A 90 4.14 -10.24 0.46
CA LEU A 90 4.69 -9.40 1.53
C LEU A 90 5.86 -8.52 1.09
N ALA A 91 6.65 -9.00 0.12
CA ALA A 91 7.76 -8.24 -0.47
C ALA A 91 7.27 -7.08 -1.38
N GLY A 92 5.97 -6.97 -1.61
CA GLY A 92 5.35 -6.00 -2.51
C GLY A 92 4.50 -6.68 -3.58
N ALA A 93 3.30 -6.16 -3.80
CA ALA A 93 2.40 -6.59 -4.86
C ALA A 93 2.40 -5.58 -6.02
N HIS A 94 2.23 -6.08 -7.25
CA HIS A 94 1.96 -5.25 -8.42
C HIS A 94 0.55 -5.55 -8.92
N PHE A 95 -0.38 -4.63 -8.68
CA PHE A 95 -1.76 -4.74 -9.14
C PHE A 95 -1.90 -4.08 -10.51
N THR A 96 -2.49 -4.78 -11.47
CA THR A 96 -2.74 -4.27 -12.83
C THR A 96 -4.16 -3.76 -13.03
N GLY A 97 -5.04 -3.96 -12.05
CA GLY A 97 -6.41 -3.46 -12.02
C GLY A 97 -6.65 -2.55 -10.83
N ASP A 98 -7.91 -2.10 -10.69
CA ASP A 98 -8.33 -1.22 -9.60
C ASP A 98 -8.12 -1.89 -8.24
N VAL A 99 -7.63 -1.11 -7.29
CA VAL A 99 -7.46 -1.54 -5.89
C VAL A 99 -8.44 -0.74 -5.04
N THR A 100 -9.42 -1.43 -4.46
CA THR A 100 -10.29 -0.86 -3.42
C THR A 100 -9.75 -1.23 -2.05
N VAL A 101 -9.58 -0.23 -1.19
CA VAL A 101 -9.17 -0.42 0.21
C VAL A 101 -10.25 0.17 1.10
N ASP A 102 -10.84 -0.66 1.95
CA ASP A 102 -11.81 -0.19 2.94
C ASP A 102 -11.09 0.49 4.12
N GLY A 103 -11.47 1.73 4.41
CA GLY A 103 -10.92 2.51 5.52
C GLY A 103 -9.73 3.39 5.15
N TYR A 104 -8.75 3.50 6.05
CA TYR A 104 -7.59 4.36 5.87
C TYR A 104 -6.40 3.58 5.32
N THR A 105 -5.71 4.15 4.35
CA THR A 105 -4.45 3.63 3.82
C THR A 105 -3.30 4.55 4.23
N THR A 106 -2.18 3.97 4.68
CA THR A 106 -0.92 4.69 4.88
C THR A 106 0.03 4.30 3.76
N LEU A 107 0.42 5.25 2.91
CA LEU A 107 1.41 5.06 1.86
C LEU A 107 2.68 5.83 2.21
N GLN A 108 3.74 5.12 2.61
CA GLN A 108 5.03 5.74 2.83
C GLN A 108 5.76 5.90 1.49
N GLY A 109 6.00 7.15 1.06
CA GLY A 109 6.67 7.44 -0.22
C GLY A 109 5.82 7.16 -1.47
N GLY A 110 4.48 7.14 -1.34
CA GLY A 110 3.60 6.94 -2.49
C GLY A 110 3.71 8.06 -3.53
N GLN A 111 3.83 7.68 -4.80
CA GLN A 111 3.75 8.59 -5.94
C GLN A 111 2.51 8.23 -6.77
N PHE A 112 1.71 9.23 -7.12
CA PHE A 112 0.63 9.10 -8.10
C PHE A 112 1.16 9.66 -9.43
N ASN A 113 1.25 8.82 -10.46
CA ASN A 113 1.80 9.21 -11.77
C ASN A 113 0.72 9.63 -12.78
N SER A 114 -0.50 9.90 -12.30
CA SER A 114 -1.66 10.31 -13.07
C SER A 114 -2.62 11.10 -12.16
N ASP A 115 -3.87 11.27 -12.59
CA ASP A 115 -4.86 12.07 -11.88
C ASP A 115 -5.11 11.54 -10.46
N PHE A 116 -5.11 12.45 -9.49
CA PHE A 116 -5.46 12.17 -8.10
C PHE A 116 -6.80 12.84 -7.76
N ALA A 117 -7.76 12.06 -7.31
CA ALA A 117 -9.08 12.54 -6.88
C ALA A 117 -9.28 12.28 -5.38
N ALA A 118 -9.67 13.33 -4.64
CA ALA A 118 -10.01 13.24 -3.22
C ALA A 118 -11.45 13.71 -3.00
N PHE A 119 -12.30 12.82 -2.48
CA PHE A 119 -13.68 13.14 -2.10
C PHE A 119 -13.69 13.67 -0.65
N GLY A 120 -13.33 14.94 -0.49
CA GLY A 120 -13.26 15.60 0.81
C GLY A 120 -12.11 16.62 0.88
N SER A 121 -11.71 16.99 2.10
CA SER A 121 -10.58 17.90 2.29
C SER A 121 -9.25 17.18 2.07
N MET A 122 -8.38 17.78 1.25
CA MET A 122 -6.99 17.32 1.09
C MET A 122 -6.09 18.15 2.01
N THR A 123 -5.39 17.51 2.96
CA THR A 123 -4.47 18.20 3.88
C THR A 123 -3.06 17.63 3.76
N LEU A 124 -2.10 18.48 3.43
CA LEU A 124 -0.68 18.18 3.46
C LEU A 124 -0.12 18.64 4.80
N ILE A 125 0.47 17.71 5.55
CA ILE A 125 1.00 17.95 6.89
C ILE A 125 2.51 17.77 6.86
N GLY A 126 3.25 18.84 7.14
CA GLY A 126 4.67 18.80 7.44
C GLY A 126 4.93 19.12 8.91
N THR A 127 6.19 19.04 9.35
CA THR A 127 6.58 19.41 10.71
C THR A 127 6.26 20.88 10.98
N GLY A 128 5.19 21.14 11.74
CA GLY A 128 4.73 22.48 12.10
C GLY A 128 4.14 23.31 10.95
N LYS A 129 3.86 22.69 9.80
CA LYS A 129 3.30 23.36 8.61
C LYS A 129 2.13 22.56 8.07
N ARG A 130 1.09 23.23 7.61
CA ARG A 130 -0.05 22.58 6.95
C ARG A 130 -0.51 23.39 5.76
N VAL A 131 -0.92 22.69 4.70
CA VAL A 131 -1.69 23.27 3.60
C VAL A 131 -2.92 22.41 3.40
N ARG A 132 -4.09 23.04 3.26
CA ARG A 132 -5.35 22.33 3.06
C ARG A 132 -6.12 22.91 1.87
N PHE A 133 -6.65 22.01 1.04
CA PHE A 133 -7.72 22.30 0.09
C PHE A 133 -9.01 21.78 0.69
N ARG A 134 -9.93 22.69 1.02
CA ARG A 134 -11.17 22.37 1.71
C ARG A 134 -12.35 22.68 0.79
N PRO A 135 -13.03 21.64 0.25
CA PRO A 135 -14.26 21.83 -0.52
C PRO A 135 -15.51 21.84 0.37
N THR A 136 -15.36 21.70 1.69
CA THR A 136 -16.50 21.76 2.62
C THR A 136 -16.83 23.22 2.91
N GLY A 137 -18.10 23.60 2.84
CA GLY A 137 -18.53 25.00 2.78
C GLY A 137 -19.11 25.28 1.39
N GLY A 138 -19.68 26.45 1.17
CA GLY A 138 -20.22 26.80 -0.16
C GLY A 138 -19.15 26.92 -1.24
N ASP A 139 -17.89 27.13 -0.84
CA ASP A 139 -16.76 27.47 -1.70
C ASP A 139 -15.58 26.52 -1.48
N VAL A 140 -14.61 26.58 -2.40
CA VAL A 140 -13.32 25.89 -2.28
C VAL A 140 -12.30 26.83 -1.62
N ASP A 141 -11.77 26.41 -0.48
CA ASP A 141 -10.78 27.16 0.26
C ASP A 141 -9.36 26.57 0.12
N VAL A 142 -8.36 27.44 -0.02
CA VAL A 142 -6.93 27.10 0.09
C VAL A 142 -6.37 27.74 1.34
N GLU A 143 -5.87 26.93 2.28
CA GLU A 143 -5.51 27.40 3.62
C GLU A 143 -4.08 27.00 4.00
N GLY A 144 -3.37 27.91 4.67
CA GLY A 144 -2.11 27.64 5.34
C GLY A 144 -2.26 27.56 6.86
N GLY A 145 -1.52 26.66 7.51
CA GLY A 145 -1.51 26.51 8.96
C GLY A 145 -0.11 26.72 9.56
N GLY A 146 0.00 27.68 10.49
CA GLY A 146 1.16 27.88 11.36
C GLY A 146 2.36 28.61 10.73
N LYS A 147 2.30 28.95 9.44
CA LYS A 147 3.31 29.70 8.67
C LYS A 147 2.64 30.41 7.48
N ASP A 148 3.37 31.34 6.86
CA ASP A 148 2.93 32.02 5.64
C ASP A 148 2.74 31.06 4.47
N VAL A 149 1.85 31.43 3.54
CA VAL A 149 1.66 30.73 2.26
C VAL A 149 2.34 31.52 1.16
N TYR A 150 3.17 30.85 0.35
CA TYR A 150 3.88 31.44 -0.77
C TYR A 150 3.38 30.83 -2.08
N VAL A 151 3.17 31.67 -3.09
CA VAL A 151 3.05 31.25 -4.49
C VAL A 151 4.35 31.64 -5.18
N SER A 152 5.11 30.64 -5.60
CA SER A 152 6.44 30.82 -6.16
C SER A 152 6.74 29.83 -7.27
N VAL A 153 7.65 30.19 -8.17
CA VAL A 153 8.17 29.32 -9.22
C VAL A 153 9.68 29.24 -9.09
N TRP A 154 10.25 28.05 -9.31
CA TRP A 154 11.70 27.85 -9.36
C TRP A 154 12.17 27.89 -10.81
N SER A 155 13.40 28.36 -11.03
CA SER A 155 13.99 28.38 -12.37
C SER A 155 14.32 26.98 -12.90
N GLY A 156 14.54 26.00 -12.01
CA GLY A 156 14.75 24.59 -12.35
C GLY A 156 13.48 23.75 -12.15
N GLU A 157 13.34 22.67 -12.93
CA GLU A 157 12.16 21.77 -12.95
C GLU A 157 11.99 20.96 -11.65
N ASP A 158 13.09 20.72 -10.94
CA ASP A 158 13.17 19.90 -9.71
C ASP A 158 13.19 20.76 -8.43
N PHE A 159 12.64 21.97 -8.49
CA PHE A 159 12.72 22.97 -7.42
C PHE A 159 14.16 23.41 -7.08
N SER A 160 15.07 23.35 -8.05
CA SER A 160 16.43 23.89 -7.93
C SER A 160 16.57 25.30 -8.55
N GLY A 161 17.73 25.94 -8.32
CA GLY A 161 18.05 27.25 -8.86
C GLY A 161 17.49 28.42 -8.05
N THR A 162 16.99 29.46 -8.72
CA THR A 162 16.42 30.65 -8.07
C THR A 162 14.92 30.51 -7.89
N GLN A 163 14.43 30.77 -6.68
CA GLN A 163 13.00 30.85 -6.39
C GLN A 163 12.49 32.28 -6.64
N HIS A 164 11.46 32.40 -7.47
CA HIS A 164 10.71 33.63 -7.70
C HIS A 164 9.38 33.57 -6.96
N THR A 165 9.24 34.36 -5.91
CA THR A 165 7.98 34.51 -5.16
C THR A 165 7.13 35.61 -5.77
N TYR A 166 5.85 35.32 -6.01
CA TYR A 166 4.88 36.27 -6.57
C TYR A 166 3.85 36.71 -5.54
N LEU A 167 3.34 35.79 -4.73
CA LEU A 167 2.38 36.09 -3.66
C LEU A 167 2.87 35.53 -2.33
N ARG A 168 2.74 36.32 -1.26
CA ARG A 168 2.90 35.86 0.13
C ARG A 168 1.67 36.25 0.93
N LEU A 169 1.04 35.28 1.58
CA LEU A 169 -0.04 35.47 2.54
C LEU A 169 0.52 35.28 3.94
N GLU A 170 0.60 36.35 4.71
CA GLU A 170 1.21 36.32 6.05
C GLU A 170 0.27 35.72 7.10
N TYR A 171 0.79 34.77 7.86
CA TYR A 171 0.01 34.09 8.91
C TYR A 171 -0.35 35.02 10.08
N ASN A 172 0.57 35.88 10.51
CA ASN A 172 0.42 36.65 11.76
C ASN A 172 -0.06 38.10 11.59
N ALA A 173 0.05 38.66 10.39
CA ALA A 173 -0.21 40.08 10.16
C ALA A 173 -1.46 40.35 9.32
N GLY A 174 -2.06 39.32 8.70
CA GLY A 174 -3.18 39.51 7.77
C GLY A 174 -2.80 40.30 6.51
N ILE A 175 -1.53 40.26 6.13
CA ILE A 175 -0.99 41.00 4.97
C ILE A 175 -0.84 40.03 3.79
N ALA A 176 -1.31 40.46 2.62
CA ALA A 176 -0.98 39.83 1.34
C ALA A 176 0.02 40.71 0.58
N HIS A 177 1.13 40.12 0.14
CA HIS A 177 2.14 40.80 -0.67
C HIS A 177 2.06 40.35 -2.11
N ALA A 178 1.91 41.31 -3.03
CA ALA A 178 2.17 41.12 -4.46
C ALA A 178 3.64 41.50 -4.73
N VAL A 179 4.45 40.52 -5.11
CA VAL A 179 5.91 40.65 -5.27
C VAL A 179 6.28 40.61 -6.75
N GLY A 180 7.22 41.48 -7.16
CA GLY A 180 7.69 41.57 -8.53
C GLY A 180 6.85 42.51 -9.41
N THR A 181 6.62 42.11 -10.65
CA THR A 181 5.77 42.84 -11.61
C THR A 181 4.44 42.14 -11.73
N TRP A 182 3.35 42.89 -11.54
CA TRP A 182 1.99 42.40 -11.66
C TRP A 182 1.30 43.12 -12.81
N VAL A 183 0.76 42.33 -13.75
CA VAL A 183 0.02 42.83 -14.91
C VAL A 183 -1.44 42.44 -14.74
N PHE A 184 -2.32 43.44 -14.78
CA PHE A 184 -3.77 43.27 -14.75
C PHE A 184 -4.31 43.50 -16.15
N SER A 185 -4.72 42.42 -16.80
CA SER A 185 -5.14 42.40 -18.21
C SER A 185 -6.21 41.32 -18.43
N ASP A 186 -6.91 41.38 -19.56
CA ASP A 186 -7.98 40.43 -19.91
C ASP A 186 -7.46 39.06 -20.36
N SER A 187 -6.13 38.90 -20.48
CA SER A 187 -5.49 37.68 -20.98
C SER A 187 -4.11 37.48 -20.33
N PRO A 188 -3.70 36.23 -20.05
CA PRO A 188 -2.38 35.91 -19.47
C PRO A 188 -1.16 36.46 -20.24
N PHE A 189 -1.32 36.79 -21.52
CA PHE A 189 -0.25 37.30 -22.38
C PHE A 189 -0.54 38.71 -22.95
N GLY A 190 -1.60 39.36 -22.48
CA GLY A 190 -2.01 40.69 -22.92
C GLY A 190 -1.29 41.81 -22.17
N GLY A 191 -1.16 42.97 -22.82
CA GLY A 191 -0.80 44.22 -22.15
C GLY A 191 -1.95 44.72 -21.27
N GLY A 192 -1.65 45.45 -20.19
CA GLY A 192 -2.66 45.96 -19.27
C GLY A 192 -2.10 46.96 -18.25
N HIS A 193 -2.76 47.09 -17.10
CA HIS A 193 -2.20 47.88 -15.99
C HIS A 193 -1.03 47.13 -15.40
N THR A 194 0.10 47.79 -15.23
CA THR A 194 1.32 47.17 -14.72
C THR A 194 1.78 47.89 -13.46
N LEU A 195 1.92 47.13 -12.38
CA LEU A 195 2.40 47.60 -11.08
C LEU A 195 3.68 46.86 -10.70
N THR A 196 4.64 47.59 -10.15
CA THR A 196 5.84 47.03 -9.53
C THR A 196 6.02 47.64 -8.14
N GLY A 197 7.09 47.26 -7.43
CA GLY A 197 7.44 47.90 -6.15
C GLY A 197 7.79 49.40 -6.26
N THR A 198 8.04 49.94 -7.46
CA THR A 198 8.50 51.33 -7.63
C THR A 198 7.87 52.09 -8.81
N THR A 199 7.15 51.42 -9.70
CA THR A 199 6.58 52.01 -10.92
C THR A 199 5.14 51.57 -11.15
N ALA A 200 4.37 52.42 -11.83
CA ALA A 200 3.01 52.10 -12.27
C ALA A 200 2.76 52.59 -13.70
N GLY A 201 1.98 51.82 -14.46
CA GLY A 201 1.49 52.20 -15.79
C GLY A 201 0.05 51.73 -15.98
N PHE A 202 -0.81 52.57 -16.55
CA PHE A 202 -2.23 52.29 -16.73
C PHE A 202 -2.60 52.17 -18.21
N TYR A 203 -3.60 51.35 -18.52
CA TYR A 203 -4.14 51.16 -19.88
C TYR A 203 -3.06 50.78 -20.92
N GLY A 204 -2.08 49.96 -20.51
CA GLY A 204 -0.98 49.53 -21.38
C GLY A 204 0.16 50.55 -21.55
N ALA A 205 0.09 51.71 -20.90
CA ALA A 205 1.22 52.64 -20.86
C ALA A 205 2.42 52.01 -20.12
N ALA A 206 3.63 52.34 -20.57
CA ALA A 206 4.86 51.88 -19.94
C ALA A 206 4.92 52.36 -18.47
N PRO A 207 5.23 51.48 -17.50
CA PRO A 207 5.32 51.89 -16.10
C PRO A 207 6.37 52.96 -15.86
N VAL A 208 5.98 54.01 -15.16
CA VAL A 208 6.88 55.08 -14.75
C VAL A 208 6.94 55.18 -13.23
N ALA A 209 8.04 55.71 -12.71
CA ALA A 209 8.16 56.02 -11.29
C ALA A 209 7.17 57.14 -10.87
N GLN A 210 7.08 57.42 -9.58
CA GLN A 210 6.34 58.57 -9.09
C GLN A 210 6.77 59.85 -9.81
N GLN A 211 5.80 60.58 -10.36
CA GLN A 211 6.06 61.78 -11.15
C GLN A 211 6.10 63.03 -10.27
N THR A 212 7.10 63.90 -10.50
CA THR A 212 7.19 65.23 -9.89
C THR A 212 6.53 66.27 -10.79
N VAL A 213 5.60 67.04 -10.23
CA VAL A 213 5.01 68.21 -10.91
C VAL A 213 5.90 69.43 -10.65
N THR A 214 6.28 70.15 -11.72
CA THR A 214 7.18 71.30 -11.63
C THR A 214 6.54 72.56 -12.22
N GLY A 215 7.06 73.74 -11.86
CA GLY A 215 6.61 75.03 -12.38
C GLY A 215 5.70 75.83 -11.43
N SER A 216 5.38 77.06 -11.83
CA SER A 216 4.53 77.96 -11.05
C SER A 216 3.05 77.58 -11.14
N ARG A 217 2.33 77.68 -10.02
CA ARG A 217 0.87 77.53 -9.95
C ARG A 217 0.13 78.72 -10.58
N GLY A 218 0.70 79.93 -10.47
CA GLY A 218 0.04 81.16 -10.93
C GLY A 218 0.08 81.36 -12.45
N GLY A 219 0.97 80.66 -13.16
CA GLY A 219 1.13 80.75 -14.61
C GLY A 219 0.77 79.48 -15.37
N ASN A 220 0.02 78.55 -14.76
CA ASN A 220 -0.36 77.25 -15.32
C ASN A 220 0.78 76.31 -15.77
N ALA A 221 2.05 76.67 -15.57
CA ALA A 221 3.18 75.78 -15.85
C ALA A 221 3.08 74.47 -15.06
N ALA A 222 2.66 74.54 -13.79
CA ALA A 222 2.38 73.36 -12.97
C ALA A 222 1.23 72.50 -13.52
N LEU A 223 0.20 73.11 -14.12
CA LEU A 223 -0.91 72.40 -14.73
C LEU A 223 -0.45 71.66 -15.99
N ALA A 224 0.29 72.33 -16.88
CA ALA A 224 0.87 71.70 -18.07
C ALA A 224 1.80 70.52 -17.70
N SER A 225 2.63 70.71 -16.66
CA SER A 225 3.45 69.64 -16.10
C SER A 225 2.59 68.48 -15.58
N LEU A 226 1.52 68.74 -14.84
CA LEU A 226 0.64 67.70 -14.31
C LEU A 226 -0.01 66.88 -15.44
N LEU A 227 -0.60 67.54 -16.44
CA LEU A 227 -1.29 66.87 -17.54
C LEU A 227 -0.33 65.96 -18.32
N SER A 228 0.87 66.45 -18.65
CA SER A 228 1.90 65.65 -19.31
C SER A 228 2.27 64.40 -18.51
N LYS A 229 2.33 64.52 -17.18
CA LYS A 229 2.73 63.45 -16.27
C LYS A 229 1.61 62.42 -16.06
N LEU A 230 0.36 62.86 -16.01
CA LEU A 230 -0.82 61.97 -16.01
C LEU A 230 -0.94 61.21 -17.34
N ALA A 231 -0.68 61.88 -18.47
CA ALA A 231 -0.65 61.22 -19.78
C ALA A 231 0.48 60.18 -19.85
N SER A 232 1.65 60.48 -19.30
CA SER A 232 2.77 59.52 -19.23
C SER A 232 2.43 58.27 -18.40
N LEU A 233 1.66 58.42 -17.32
CA LEU A 233 1.13 57.30 -16.53
C LEU A 233 0.04 56.52 -17.28
N GLY A 234 -0.53 57.06 -18.36
CA GLY A 234 -1.69 56.52 -19.08
C GLY A 234 -3.04 56.89 -18.47
N LEU A 235 -3.09 57.78 -17.46
CA LEU A 235 -4.34 58.12 -16.76
C LEU A 235 -5.27 59.03 -17.56
N ILE A 236 -4.72 59.79 -18.50
CA ILE A 236 -5.49 60.64 -19.41
C ILE A 236 -4.96 60.49 -20.84
N VAL A 237 -5.82 60.77 -21.79
CA VAL A 237 -5.43 61.15 -23.15
C VAL A 237 -5.58 62.67 -23.22
N ASP A 238 -4.46 63.39 -23.31
CA ASP A 238 -4.49 64.84 -23.46
C ASP A 238 -4.83 65.22 -24.91
N GLY A 239 -6.08 65.62 -25.12
CA GLY A 239 -6.58 66.07 -26.43
C GLY A 239 -6.55 67.60 -26.61
N THR A 240 -5.84 68.33 -25.76
CA THR A 240 -5.82 69.81 -25.81
C THR A 240 -4.78 70.33 -26.81
N SER A 241 -5.03 71.53 -27.35
CA SER A 241 -4.08 72.27 -28.20
C SER A 241 -3.56 73.51 -27.48
N ALA A 242 -2.37 73.98 -27.87
CA ALA A 242 -1.74 75.19 -27.35
C ALA A 242 -2.53 76.48 -27.66
#